data_AF-F0H0C3-F1
#
_entry.id   AF-F0H0C3-F1
#
_cell.length_a   1.000
_cell.length_b   1.000
_cell.length_c   1.000
_cell.angle_alpha   90.00
_cell.angle_beta   90.00
_cell.angle_gamma   90.00
#
_symmetry.space_group_name_H-M   'P 1'
#
loop_
_entity.id
_entity.type
_entity.pdbx_description
1 polymer ?
#
loop_
_entity_poly.entity_id
_entity_poly.type
_entity_poly.pdbx_seq_one_letter_code
_entity_poly.pdbx_strand_id
1 'polypeptide(L)'
;MKIKNSKIVVAALSLSMILAACGNKDNKANDGSNGSNPTESSSRANEKEDGDTAKSDKEDFDITVVSREDGSGTRGAFIELVGLEEEKDGEKKDLTTDEAVVQNSTNGVMQTVSQDPSAIGYVSLGSVNDNVQKVKVDGAEATEENIESGDYTLQRPFNLAFKEDKLDDLAKDFLAFVLSKDAQEIVSKEGYIKVEAKDYKAKKVKGNLTIAGSTSVTPLMEKLVEKYKDVNPDANIEIQSTGSSAGIESTISDVSQIAMASRELKDEEKDKLQVEVLAKDGIAVVVNKDDTKINDLTKDQLKEIFSGKVRNTSELSK
;
A
#
# COMPACT_ATOMS: atom_id res chain seq x y z
N MET A 1 47.49 -6.25 -12.34
CA MET A 1 47.79 -7.01 -11.10
C MET A 1 48.05 -6.04 -9.96
N LYS A 2 47.04 -5.79 -9.11
CA LYS A 2 47.20 -5.21 -7.75
C LYS A 2 45.91 -5.50 -6.97
N ILE A 3 46.10 -5.93 -5.75
CA ILE A 3 45.20 -6.79 -4.96
C ILE A 3 44.33 -5.94 -4.01
N LYS A 4 43.11 -6.46 -3.79
CA LYS A 4 42.06 -6.08 -2.84
C LYS A 4 42.55 -5.80 -1.41
N ASN A 5 41.81 -4.95 -0.70
CA ASN A 5 41.58 -5.14 0.74
C ASN A 5 40.10 -4.89 1.06
N SER A 6 39.42 -5.95 1.48
CA SER A 6 38.06 -5.98 2.00
C SER A 6 38.11 -5.99 3.53
N LYS A 7 37.30 -5.15 4.18
CA LYS A 7 37.04 -5.26 5.63
C LYS A 7 35.62 -5.80 5.81
N ILE A 8 35.58 -7.02 6.32
CA ILE A 8 34.38 -7.74 6.78
C ILE A 8 34.03 -7.21 8.17
N VAL A 9 32.79 -6.77 8.37
CA VAL A 9 32.20 -6.50 9.68
C VAL A 9 31.15 -7.57 9.93
N VAL A 10 31.36 -8.38 10.97
CA VAL A 10 30.45 -9.42 11.44
C VAL A 10 29.52 -8.79 12.47
N ALA A 11 28.21 -8.80 12.20
CA ALA A 11 27.18 -8.43 13.18
C ALA A 11 26.65 -9.71 13.84
N ALA A 12 26.78 -9.80 15.16
CA ALA A 12 26.28 -10.89 15.97
C ALA A 12 24.78 -10.70 16.27
N LEU A 13 23.95 -11.67 15.89
CA LEU A 13 22.55 -11.77 16.32
C LEU A 13 22.48 -12.29 17.76
N SER A 14 21.91 -11.50 18.66
CA SER A 14 21.51 -11.94 20.00
C SER A 14 20.03 -12.32 20.02
N LEU A 15 19.78 -13.59 20.33
CA LEU A 15 18.49 -14.26 20.48
C LEU A 15 17.91 -13.99 21.87
N SER A 16 16.76 -13.34 21.99
CA SER A 16 16.05 -13.15 23.26
C SER A 16 14.81 -14.05 23.35
N MET A 17 14.81 -14.92 24.35
CA MET A 17 13.79 -15.93 24.68
C MET A 17 12.46 -15.32 25.16
N ILE A 18 11.38 -15.99 24.77
CA ILE A 18 9.99 -15.81 25.23
C ILE A 18 9.84 -16.48 26.61
N LEU A 19 9.16 -15.80 27.55
CA LEU A 19 8.58 -16.42 28.73
C LEU A 19 7.08 -16.09 28.79
N ALA A 20 6.27 -17.11 28.54
CA ALA A 20 4.83 -17.12 28.80
C ALA A 20 4.60 -17.43 30.29
N ALA A 21 3.70 -16.68 30.94
CA ALA A 21 3.15 -17.03 32.24
C ALA A 21 1.62 -17.13 32.11
N CYS A 22 1.12 -18.36 32.26
CA CYS A 22 -0.29 -18.71 32.26
C CYS A 22 -0.99 -18.25 33.54
N GLY A 23 -2.29 -17.99 33.40
CA GLY A 23 -3.17 -17.50 34.44
C GLY A 23 -3.55 -18.52 35.50
N ASN A 24 -4.15 -18.00 36.57
CA ASN A 24 -4.73 -18.75 37.66
C ASN A 24 -6.25 -18.45 37.70
N LYS A 25 -7.06 -19.47 37.47
CA LYS A 25 -8.49 -19.51 37.79
C LYS A 25 -8.67 -20.73 38.70
N ASP A 26 -9.24 -20.51 39.87
CA ASP A 26 -10.30 -21.35 40.43
C ASP A 26 -10.65 -20.86 41.85
N ASN A 27 -11.90 -20.46 42.03
CA ASN A 27 -12.76 -21.11 43.01
C ASN A 27 -14.23 -20.73 42.77
N LYS A 28 -15.04 -21.78 42.62
CA LYS A 28 -16.50 -21.78 42.54
C LYS A 28 -17.08 -22.34 43.84
N ALA A 29 -18.40 -22.13 43.96
CA ALA A 29 -19.37 -22.80 44.84
C ALA A 29 -19.63 -22.04 46.16
N ASN A 30 -20.84 -21.88 46.67
CA ASN A 30 -22.23 -22.24 46.31
C ASN A 30 -23.09 -21.37 47.27
N ASP A 31 -24.34 -20.95 47.05
CA ASP A 31 -25.60 -21.70 47.03
C ASP A 31 -26.71 -20.67 47.32
N GLY A 32 -27.96 -20.91 46.89
CA GLY A 32 -29.11 -20.15 47.38
C GLY A 32 -30.23 -19.93 46.36
N SER A 33 -31.11 -20.93 46.27
CA SER A 33 -32.41 -20.96 45.57
C SER A 33 -33.26 -19.68 45.65
N ASN A 34 -34.10 -19.39 44.64
CA ASN A 34 -35.53 -19.76 44.65
C ASN A 34 -36.31 -19.11 43.48
N GLY A 35 -37.20 -19.88 42.85
CA GLY A 35 -38.57 -19.43 42.52
C GLY A 35 -38.85 -18.62 41.24
N SER A 36 -39.43 -19.33 40.25
CA SER A 36 -40.63 -18.98 39.48
C SER A 36 -40.67 -17.70 38.60
N ASN A 37 -40.79 -17.92 37.29
CA ASN A 37 -41.47 -17.05 36.31
C ASN A 37 -42.98 -17.41 36.30
N PRO A 38 -43.93 -16.55 35.87
CA PRO A 38 -44.01 -16.22 34.44
C PRO A 38 -44.68 -14.86 34.03
N THR A 39 -44.31 -14.41 32.82
CA THR A 39 -45.06 -13.66 31.80
C THR A 39 -45.68 -12.26 32.02
N GLU A 40 -45.47 -11.46 30.95
CA GLU A 40 -46.31 -10.41 30.35
C GLU A 40 -45.98 -8.91 30.56
N SER A 41 -45.48 -8.35 29.46
CA SER A 41 -46.00 -7.18 28.73
C SER A 41 -45.78 -5.73 29.25
N SER A 42 -45.19 -4.96 28.33
CA SER A 42 -45.38 -3.52 28.07
C SER A 42 -44.39 -2.52 28.69
N SER A 43 -43.63 -1.88 27.80
CA SER A 43 -43.29 -0.44 27.79
C SER A 43 -42.66 -0.16 26.41
N ARG A 44 -43.42 0.41 25.46
CA ARG A 44 -43.49 1.86 25.17
C ARG A 44 -42.13 2.56 25.19
N ALA A 45 -41.70 2.89 23.96
CA ALA A 45 -41.06 4.12 23.50
C ALA A 45 -39.86 4.64 24.30
N ASN A 46 -38.70 4.58 23.66
CA ASN A 46 -37.75 5.69 23.64
C ASN A 46 -37.18 5.76 22.23
N GLU A 47 -37.82 6.57 21.38
CA GLU A 47 -37.11 7.24 20.30
C GLU A 47 -36.05 8.13 20.96
N LYS A 48 -34.78 7.81 20.74
CA LYS A 48 -33.70 8.77 20.92
C LYS A 48 -33.39 9.35 19.56
N GLU A 49 -33.98 10.51 19.28
CA GLU A 49 -33.22 11.55 18.61
C GLU A 49 -32.15 12.04 19.58
N ASP A 50 -30.90 11.86 19.19
CA ASP A 50 -29.72 12.59 19.67
C ASP A 50 -28.76 12.48 18.47
N GLY A 51 -28.43 13.55 17.76
CA GLY A 51 -27.89 14.76 18.31
C GLY A 51 -26.39 14.76 18.02
N ASP A 52 -26.05 15.38 16.89
CA ASP A 52 -24.90 16.27 16.70
C ASP A 52 -23.47 15.78 17.03
N THR A 53 -22.63 15.82 15.99
CA THR A 53 -21.17 15.98 15.96
C THR A 53 -20.38 15.62 17.24
N ALA A 54 -19.79 14.42 17.24
CA ALA A 54 -18.62 14.13 18.06
C ALA A 54 -17.44 14.96 17.56
N LYS A 55 -17.31 16.20 18.07
CA LYS A 55 -16.07 16.96 17.95
C LYS A 55 -14.97 16.15 18.64
N SER A 56 -13.95 15.80 17.87
CA SER A 56 -12.67 15.27 18.33
C SER A 56 -12.16 16.02 19.57
N ASP A 57 -12.13 15.32 20.71
CA ASP A 57 -11.68 15.82 22.02
C ASP A 57 -10.14 15.83 22.18
N LYS A 58 -9.37 15.55 21.11
CA LYS A 58 -7.90 15.69 21.15
C LYS A 58 -7.50 17.17 21.12
N GLU A 59 -6.45 17.54 21.85
CA GLU A 59 -5.77 18.83 21.64
C GLU A 59 -5.16 18.87 20.24
N ASP A 60 -4.99 20.08 19.69
CA ASP A 60 -4.31 20.24 18.41
C ASP A 60 -2.83 19.84 18.53
N PHE A 61 -2.27 19.29 17.46
CA PHE A 61 -0.93 18.71 17.47
C PHE A 61 -0.15 19.05 16.19
N ASP A 62 1.18 19.01 16.31
CA ASP A 62 2.08 19.16 15.17
C ASP A 62 2.05 17.90 14.31
N ILE A 63 1.96 18.09 12.99
CA ILE A 63 1.79 17.01 12.02
C ILE A 63 3.18 16.47 11.63
N THR A 64 3.39 15.16 11.82
CA THR A 64 4.55 14.46 11.29
C THR A 64 4.23 13.94 9.88
N VAL A 65 4.83 14.53 8.85
CA VAL A 65 4.72 14.02 7.48
C VAL A 65 5.59 12.78 7.31
N VAL A 66 5.00 11.67 6.87
CA VAL A 66 5.70 10.44 6.49
C VAL A 66 5.65 10.29 4.97
N SER A 67 6.80 10.47 4.33
CA SER A 67 6.97 10.36 2.87
C SER A 67 7.67 9.06 2.49
N ARG A 68 7.70 8.78 1.19
CA ARG A 68 8.38 7.63 0.60
C ARG A 68 9.74 8.00 0.02
N GLU A 69 10.61 7.02 -0.11
CA GLU A 69 11.95 7.18 -0.68
C GLU A 69 11.95 7.72 -2.12
N ASP A 70 13.05 8.38 -2.49
CA ASP A 70 13.28 8.78 -3.88
C ASP A 70 13.24 7.56 -4.80
N GLY A 71 12.56 7.71 -5.95
CA GLY A 71 12.35 6.61 -6.90
C GLY A 71 11.15 5.71 -6.57
N SER A 72 10.45 5.95 -5.44
CA SER A 72 9.17 5.31 -5.12
C SER A 72 8.09 5.66 -6.14
N GLY A 73 7.41 4.64 -6.68
CA GLY A 73 6.24 4.85 -7.54
C GLY A 73 5.08 5.51 -6.79
N THR A 74 4.91 5.20 -5.50
CA THR A 74 3.86 5.81 -4.66
C THR A 74 4.09 7.26 -4.38
N ARG A 75 5.34 7.66 -4.12
CA ARG A 75 5.68 9.08 -4.06
C ARG A 75 5.37 9.78 -5.37
N GLY A 76 5.91 9.28 -6.49
CA GLY A 76 5.73 9.89 -7.80
C GLY A 76 4.26 10.07 -8.17
N ALA A 77 3.44 9.02 -7.98
CA ALA A 77 2.01 9.11 -8.24
C ALA A 77 1.31 10.08 -7.27
N PHE A 78 1.61 10.02 -5.97
CA PHE A 78 0.99 10.90 -4.98
C PHE A 78 1.28 12.37 -5.26
N ILE A 79 2.55 12.74 -5.50
CA ILE A 79 2.92 14.15 -5.74
C ILE A 79 2.26 14.70 -7.00
N GLU A 80 2.14 13.90 -8.06
CA GLU A 80 1.45 14.30 -9.28
C GLU A 80 -0.05 14.48 -9.03
N LEU A 81 -0.70 13.51 -8.40
CA LEU A 81 -2.15 13.49 -8.19
C LEU A 81 -2.64 14.59 -7.24
N VAL A 82 -1.83 14.97 -6.25
CA VAL A 82 -2.14 16.07 -5.31
C VAL A 82 -1.55 17.41 -5.74
N GLY A 83 -0.81 17.45 -6.86
CA GLY A 83 -0.16 18.67 -7.35
C GLY A 83 0.95 19.19 -6.44
N LEU A 84 1.65 18.30 -5.71
CA LEU A 84 2.83 18.59 -4.87
C LEU A 84 4.13 18.65 -5.71
N GLU A 85 4.02 19.03 -6.96
CA GLU A 85 5.16 19.28 -7.83
C GLU A 85 4.98 20.58 -8.60
N GLU A 86 6.11 21.19 -8.95
CA GLU A 86 6.18 22.34 -9.85
C GLU A 86 7.01 21.96 -11.06
N GLU A 87 6.45 22.13 -12.26
CA GLU A 87 7.21 21.98 -13.49
C GLU A 87 7.91 23.30 -13.81
N LYS A 88 9.24 23.26 -13.91
CA LYS A 88 10.05 24.40 -14.32
C LYS A 88 11.09 23.95 -15.33
N ASP A 89 11.12 24.60 -16.49
CA ASP A 89 12.07 24.31 -17.57
C ASP A 89 12.03 22.84 -18.05
N GLY A 90 10.85 22.21 -17.98
CA GLY A 90 10.65 20.79 -18.34
C GLY A 90 11.08 19.80 -17.25
N GLU A 91 11.56 20.28 -16.10
CA GLU A 91 11.87 19.45 -14.94
C GLU A 91 10.76 19.55 -13.89
N LYS A 92 10.22 18.39 -13.48
CA LYS A 92 9.29 18.29 -12.36
C LYS A 92 10.06 18.35 -11.04
N LYS A 93 9.82 19.39 -10.26
CA LYS A 93 10.38 19.55 -8.91
C LYS A 93 9.37 19.08 -7.87
N ASP A 94 9.75 18.05 -7.11
CA ASP A 94 9.01 17.61 -5.93
C ASP A 94 9.08 18.70 -4.82
N LEU A 95 7.92 19.07 -4.28
CA LEU A 95 7.76 20.09 -3.23
C LEU A 95 7.48 19.50 -1.85
N THR A 96 7.67 18.18 -1.66
CA THR A 96 7.57 17.54 -0.35
C THR A 96 8.53 18.21 0.64
N THR A 97 8.08 18.45 1.86
CA THR A 97 8.90 19.07 2.92
C THR A 97 10.17 18.26 3.22
N ASP A 98 11.30 18.96 3.36
CA ASP A 98 12.60 18.35 3.74
C ASP A 98 12.59 17.76 5.16
N GLU A 99 11.57 18.09 5.96
CA GLU A 99 11.38 17.57 7.32
C GLU A 99 10.60 16.25 7.37
N ALA A 100 10.13 15.75 6.22
CA ALA A 100 9.37 14.51 6.17
C ALA A 100 10.20 13.32 6.66
N VAL A 101 9.59 12.46 7.47
CA VAL A 101 10.14 11.15 7.81
C VAL A 101 10.08 10.28 6.56
N VAL A 102 11.22 9.91 6.01
CA VAL A 102 11.30 9.09 4.79
C VAL A 102 11.30 7.61 5.13
N GLN A 103 10.34 6.88 4.57
CA GLN A 103 10.24 5.42 4.68
C GLN A 103 10.43 4.76 3.31
N ASN A 104 11.20 3.67 3.27
CA ASN A 104 11.61 3.01 2.03
C ASN A 104 10.64 1.94 1.50
N SER A 105 9.49 1.76 2.15
CA SER A 105 8.52 0.73 1.79
C SER A 105 7.12 1.07 2.27
N THR A 106 6.13 0.41 1.68
CA THR A 106 4.72 0.50 2.12
C THR A 106 4.59 0.10 3.59
N ASN A 107 5.25 -1.00 4.00
CA ASN A 107 5.22 -1.48 5.38
C ASN A 107 5.91 -0.52 6.36
N GLY A 108 6.99 0.15 5.94
CA GLY A 108 7.67 1.17 6.74
C GLY A 108 6.77 2.38 7.03
N VAL A 109 6.02 2.86 6.02
CA VAL A 109 5.03 3.93 6.23
C VAL A 109 3.94 3.48 7.19
N MET A 110 3.32 2.32 6.94
CA MET A 110 2.27 1.77 7.82
C MET A 110 2.73 1.63 9.28
N GLN A 111 3.94 1.10 9.48
CA GLN A 111 4.52 0.94 10.81
C GLN A 111 4.75 2.29 11.50
N THR A 112 5.34 3.25 10.79
CA THR A 112 5.61 4.60 11.32
C THR A 112 4.32 5.29 11.73
N VAL A 113 3.33 5.32 10.84
CA VAL A 113 2.03 5.96 11.08
C VAL A 113 1.30 5.27 12.24
N SER A 114 1.37 3.95 12.36
CA SER A 114 0.75 3.23 13.49
C SER A 114 1.38 3.52 14.86
N GLN A 115 2.62 4.01 14.89
CA GLN A 115 3.39 4.24 16.12
C GLN A 115 3.47 5.71 16.54
N ASP A 116 3.28 6.65 15.61
CA ASP A 116 3.27 8.08 15.88
C ASP A 116 1.82 8.63 15.80
N PRO A 117 1.21 9.01 16.93
CA PRO A 117 -0.14 9.60 16.99
C PRO A 117 -0.35 10.89 16.18
N SER A 118 0.73 11.50 15.70
CA SER A 118 0.72 12.77 14.96
C SER A 118 1.06 12.59 13.48
N ALA A 119 1.31 11.34 13.05
CA ALA A 119 1.78 11.05 11.71
C ALA A 119 0.66 10.94 10.68
N ILE A 120 0.93 11.51 9.51
CA ILE A 120 0.18 11.34 8.27
C ILE A 120 1.11 10.80 7.19
N GLY A 121 0.65 9.81 6.42
CA GLY A 121 1.38 9.24 5.31
C GLY A 121 0.46 8.78 4.19
N TYR A 122 1.03 8.20 3.15
CA TYR A 122 0.28 7.64 2.02
C TYR A 122 0.82 6.27 1.61
N VAL A 123 -0.08 5.35 1.26
CA VAL A 123 0.23 3.95 0.93
C VAL A 123 -0.68 3.43 -0.16
N SER A 124 -0.34 2.28 -0.74
CA SER A 124 -1.27 1.53 -1.61
C SER A 124 -2.48 1.08 -0.78
N LEU A 125 -3.69 1.28 -1.31
CA LEU A 125 -4.94 0.94 -0.66
C LEU A 125 -5.01 -0.55 -0.35
N GLY A 126 -4.61 -1.41 -1.30
CA GLY A 126 -4.59 -2.87 -1.12
C GLY A 126 -3.59 -3.37 -0.06
N SER A 127 -2.78 -2.49 0.53
CA SER A 127 -1.87 -2.80 1.65
C SER A 127 -2.34 -2.28 3.01
N VAL A 128 -3.44 -1.52 3.06
CA VAL A 128 -3.95 -0.95 4.31
C VAL A 128 -4.50 -2.05 5.21
N ASN A 129 -4.29 -1.93 6.51
CA ASN A 129 -4.80 -2.83 7.54
C ASN A 129 -5.31 -2.03 8.76
N ASP A 130 -5.86 -2.74 9.75
CA ASP A 130 -6.56 -2.15 10.91
C ASP A 130 -5.66 -1.39 11.91
N ASN A 131 -4.35 -1.28 11.66
CA ASN A 131 -3.43 -0.55 12.56
C ASN A 131 -3.36 0.96 12.28
N VAL A 132 -3.95 1.42 11.19
CA VAL A 132 -4.01 2.84 10.79
C VAL A 132 -5.44 3.19 10.37
N GLN A 133 -5.74 4.48 10.34
CA GLN A 133 -7.01 4.99 9.84
C GLN A 133 -6.83 5.58 8.44
N LYS A 134 -7.76 5.28 7.52
CA LYS A 134 -7.82 5.94 6.20
C LYS A 134 -8.50 7.30 6.33
N VAL A 135 -7.95 8.29 5.65
CA VAL A 135 -8.50 9.64 5.55
C VAL A 135 -9.32 9.75 4.26
N LYS A 136 -10.52 10.33 4.33
CA LYS A 136 -11.29 10.68 3.13
C LYS A 136 -10.55 11.76 2.34
N VAL A 137 -10.69 11.73 1.03
CA VAL A 137 -10.11 12.76 0.17
C VAL A 137 -11.21 13.36 -0.68
N ASP A 138 -11.36 14.69 -0.60
CA ASP A 138 -12.44 15.45 -1.21
C ASP A 138 -13.84 14.87 -0.87
N GLY A 139 -14.03 14.40 0.38
CA GLY A 139 -15.28 13.81 0.85
C GLY A 139 -15.48 12.31 0.53
N ALA A 140 -14.63 11.73 -0.33
CA ALA A 140 -14.75 10.34 -0.74
C ALA A 140 -13.86 9.40 0.11
N GLU A 141 -14.40 8.23 0.47
CA GLU A 141 -13.62 7.17 1.12
C GLU A 141 -12.76 6.42 0.10
N ALA A 142 -11.53 6.04 0.49
CA ALA A 142 -10.68 5.19 -0.33
C ALA A 142 -11.21 3.74 -0.33
N THR A 143 -12.10 3.44 -1.27
CA THR A 143 -12.73 2.13 -1.50
C THR A 143 -12.68 1.78 -2.98
N GLU A 144 -12.72 0.50 -3.32
CA GLU A 144 -12.79 0.05 -4.72
C GLU A 144 -13.98 0.67 -5.46
N GLU A 145 -15.16 0.67 -4.82
CA GLU A 145 -16.39 1.26 -5.37
C GLU A 145 -16.20 2.74 -5.76
N ASN A 146 -15.66 3.55 -4.85
CA ASN A 146 -15.45 4.98 -5.11
C ASN A 146 -14.35 5.24 -6.13
N ILE A 147 -13.35 4.36 -6.24
CA ILE A 147 -12.30 4.49 -7.26
C ILE A 147 -12.86 4.11 -8.65
N GLU A 148 -13.71 3.08 -8.73
CA GLU A 148 -14.38 2.67 -9.98
C GLU A 148 -15.42 3.70 -10.44
N SER A 149 -16.18 4.31 -9.52
CA SER A 149 -17.14 5.38 -9.84
C SER A 149 -16.46 6.69 -10.24
N GLY A 150 -15.22 6.90 -9.80
CA GLY A 150 -14.45 8.13 -9.99
C GLY A 150 -14.60 9.15 -8.87
N ASP A 151 -15.37 8.84 -7.82
CA ASP A 151 -15.54 9.70 -6.64
C ASP A 151 -14.22 9.82 -5.85
N TYR A 152 -13.43 8.75 -5.76
CA TYR A 152 -12.08 8.78 -5.17
C TYR A 152 -11.01 8.86 -6.27
N THR A 153 -10.33 10.01 -6.35
CA THR A 153 -9.46 10.33 -7.49
C THR A 153 -7.99 9.97 -7.31
N LEU A 154 -7.54 9.65 -6.10
CA LEU A 154 -6.15 9.24 -5.86
C LEU A 154 -5.97 7.77 -6.25
N GLN A 155 -5.72 7.52 -7.53
CA GLN A 155 -5.48 6.18 -8.08
C GLN A 155 -4.38 6.19 -9.13
N ARG A 156 -3.76 5.03 -9.37
CA ARG A 156 -2.65 4.85 -10.32
C ARG A 156 -2.65 3.45 -10.93
N PRO A 157 -1.96 3.24 -12.06
CA PRO A 157 -1.74 1.90 -12.57
C PRO A 157 -0.66 1.16 -11.75
N PHE A 158 -0.86 -0.14 -11.61
CA PHE A 158 0.21 -1.09 -11.37
C PHE A 158 0.64 -1.65 -12.72
N ASN A 159 1.86 -1.31 -13.13
CA ASN A 159 2.43 -1.62 -14.42
C ASN A 159 3.48 -2.74 -14.30
N LEU A 160 3.48 -3.63 -15.29
CA LEU A 160 4.59 -4.53 -15.58
C LEU A 160 5.32 -3.98 -16.80
N ALA A 161 6.63 -3.84 -16.71
CA ALA A 161 7.43 -3.32 -17.81
C ALA A 161 8.57 -4.26 -18.17
N PHE A 162 8.82 -4.46 -19.46
CA PHE A 162 9.74 -5.48 -19.95
C PHE A 162 10.26 -5.18 -21.36
N LYS A 163 11.37 -5.84 -21.74
CA LYS A 163 11.87 -5.82 -23.12
C LYS A 163 11.33 -7.03 -23.87
N GLU A 164 10.44 -6.80 -24.84
CA GLU A 164 9.74 -7.86 -25.57
C GLU A 164 10.69 -8.87 -26.24
N ASP A 165 11.80 -8.40 -26.79
CA ASP A 165 12.82 -9.21 -27.47
C ASP A 165 13.68 -10.04 -26.50
N LYS A 166 13.61 -9.76 -25.19
CA LYS A 166 14.39 -10.45 -24.15
C LYS A 166 13.57 -11.46 -23.33
N LEU A 167 12.26 -11.51 -23.53
CA LEU A 167 11.43 -12.44 -22.77
C LEU A 167 11.62 -13.89 -23.23
N ASP A 168 12.00 -14.74 -22.29
CA ASP A 168 11.94 -16.20 -22.44
C ASP A 168 10.49 -16.73 -22.37
N ASP A 169 10.34 -18.03 -22.58
CA ASP A 169 9.03 -18.69 -22.59
C ASP A 169 8.32 -18.61 -21.24
N LEU A 170 9.07 -18.64 -20.13
CA LEU A 170 8.49 -18.58 -18.78
C LEU A 170 7.96 -17.17 -18.51
N ALA A 171 8.71 -16.14 -18.85
CA ALA A 171 8.29 -14.75 -18.67
C ALA A 171 7.04 -14.42 -19.51
N LYS A 172 7.01 -14.86 -20.77
CA LYS A 172 5.84 -14.72 -21.65
C LYS A 172 4.61 -15.44 -21.10
N ASP A 173 4.79 -16.66 -20.60
CA ASP A 173 3.71 -17.45 -20.02
C ASP A 173 3.19 -16.84 -18.72
N PHE A 174 4.08 -16.30 -17.89
CA PHE A 174 3.71 -15.59 -16.67
C PHE A 174 2.94 -14.30 -16.95
N LEU A 175 3.37 -13.48 -17.92
CA LEU A 175 2.62 -12.28 -18.35
C LEU A 175 1.22 -12.64 -18.86
N ALA A 176 1.11 -13.71 -19.65
CA ALA A 176 -0.20 -14.20 -20.10
C ALA A 176 -1.09 -14.67 -18.92
N PHE A 177 -0.50 -15.27 -17.89
CA PHE A 177 -1.24 -15.69 -16.70
C PHE A 177 -1.73 -14.51 -15.86
N VAL A 178 -0.90 -13.49 -15.59
CA VAL A 178 -1.31 -12.39 -14.70
C VAL A 178 -2.43 -11.51 -15.29
N LEU A 179 -2.61 -11.54 -16.61
CA LEU A 179 -3.75 -10.95 -17.32
C LEU A 179 -4.92 -11.92 -17.54
N SER A 180 -4.87 -13.11 -16.94
CA SER A 180 -5.93 -14.10 -17.09
C SER A 180 -7.14 -13.84 -16.20
N LYS A 181 -8.29 -14.46 -16.52
CA LYS A 181 -9.49 -14.42 -15.66
C LYS A 181 -9.19 -14.84 -14.22
N ASP A 182 -8.52 -15.97 -14.02
CA ASP A 182 -8.17 -16.49 -12.70
C ASP A 182 -7.26 -15.51 -11.92
N ALA A 183 -6.31 -14.88 -12.60
CA ALA A 183 -5.46 -13.87 -11.96
C ALA A 183 -6.24 -12.59 -11.63
N GLN A 184 -7.12 -12.13 -12.51
CA GLN A 184 -7.91 -10.91 -12.29
C GLN A 184 -9.00 -11.09 -11.22
N GLU A 185 -9.43 -12.32 -10.96
CA GLU A 185 -10.23 -12.65 -9.76
C GLU A 185 -9.42 -12.44 -8.47
N ILE A 186 -8.13 -12.81 -8.45
CA ILE A 186 -7.24 -12.52 -7.32
C ILE A 186 -7.04 -11.01 -7.17
N VAL A 187 -6.79 -10.30 -8.27
CA VAL A 187 -6.65 -8.83 -8.26
C VAL A 187 -7.83 -8.17 -7.55
N SER A 188 -9.05 -8.54 -7.93
CA SER A 188 -10.28 -8.00 -7.31
C SER A 188 -10.39 -8.40 -5.84
N LYS A 189 -10.10 -9.66 -5.50
CA LYS A 189 -10.20 -10.17 -4.13
C LYS A 189 -9.21 -9.50 -3.16
N GLU A 190 -8.03 -9.14 -3.64
CA GLU A 190 -7.00 -8.46 -2.86
C GLU A 190 -7.20 -6.93 -2.79
N GLY A 191 -8.32 -6.43 -3.31
CA GLY A 191 -8.77 -5.04 -3.17
C GLY A 191 -8.25 -4.07 -4.23
N TYR A 192 -7.84 -4.60 -5.39
CA TYR A 192 -7.38 -3.82 -6.53
C TYR A 192 -8.41 -3.86 -7.66
N ILE A 193 -8.38 -2.85 -8.53
CA ILE A 193 -9.28 -2.80 -9.68
C ILE A 193 -8.67 -3.60 -10.82
N LYS A 194 -9.41 -4.60 -11.28
CA LYS A 194 -9.03 -5.46 -12.40
C LYS A 194 -8.94 -4.71 -13.72
N VAL A 195 -8.17 -5.28 -14.64
CA VAL A 195 -8.13 -4.91 -16.05
C VAL A 195 -8.89 -5.92 -16.91
N GLU A 196 -8.95 -5.69 -18.22
CA GLU A 196 -9.53 -6.64 -19.15
C GLU A 196 -8.81 -8.00 -19.09
N ALA A 197 -9.57 -9.05 -18.79
CA ALA A 197 -9.05 -10.39 -18.58
C ALA A 197 -9.08 -11.24 -19.86
N LYS A 198 -8.06 -12.08 -20.05
CA LYS A 198 -7.92 -13.01 -21.18
C LYS A 198 -8.05 -14.47 -20.72
N ASP A 199 -8.31 -15.37 -21.66
CA ASP A 199 -8.23 -16.80 -21.38
C ASP A 199 -6.77 -17.24 -21.29
N TYR A 200 -6.47 -18.11 -20.32
CA TYR A 200 -5.14 -18.66 -20.10
C TYR A 200 -5.21 -20.18 -19.97
N LYS A 201 -4.18 -20.87 -20.48
CA LYS A 201 -4.00 -22.31 -20.34
C LYS A 201 -2.56 -22.58 -19.95
N ALA A 202 -2.39 -23.30 -18.85
CA ALA A 202 -1.07 -23.65 -18.33
C ALA A 202 -0.28 -24.48 -19.33
N LYS A 203 0.99 -24.09 -19.55
CA LYS A 203 1.90 -24.77 -20.47
C LYS A 203 2.97 -25.61 -19.76
N LYS A 204 3.00 -25.60 -18.42
CA LYS A 204 4.01 -26.26 -17.58
C LYS A 204 5.43 -25.82 -17.93
N VAL A 205 5.61 -24.52 -18.17
CA VAL A 205 6.90 -23.94 -18.53
C VAL A 205 7.83 -24.03 -17.33
N LYS A 206 9.11 -24.33 -17.60
CA LYS A 206 10.18 -24.41 -16.59
C LYS A 206 11.15 -23.25 -16.79
N GLY A 207 11.85 -22.85 -15.73
CA GLY A 207 12.90 -21.85 -15.84
C GLY A 207 13.02 -20.98 -14.59
N ASN A 208 13.78 -19.90 -14.72
CA ASN A 208 13.94 -18.89 -13.67
C ASN A 208 13.47 -17.53 -14.20
N LEU A 209 12.64 -16.85 -13.42
CA LEU A 209 12.13 -15.53 -13.72
C LEU A 209 12.43 -14.60 -12.53
N THR A 210 13.16 -13.52 -12.78
CA THR A 210 13.42 -12.46 -11.82
C THR A 210 12.54 -11.26 -12.15
N ILE A 211 11.72 -10.87 -11.18
CA ILE A 211 10.84 -9.72 -11.21
C ILE A 211 11.33 -8.72 -10.18
N ALA A 212 11.49 -7.44 -10.54
CA ALA A 212 12.01 -6.44 -9.62
C ALA A 212 11.17 -5.16 -9.60
N GLY A 213 11.09 -4.47 -8.46
CA GLY A 213 10.63 -3.09 -8.41
C GLY A 213 9.69 -2.77 -7.25
N SER A 214 8.53 -2.20 -7.59
CA SER A 214 7.60 -1.55 -6.67
C SER A 214 7.24 -2.38 -5.44
N THR A 215 7.57 -1.85 -4.26
CA THR A 215 7.15 -2.43 -2.98
C THR A 215 5.64 -2.44 -2.78
N SER A 216 4.89 -1.62 -3.51
CA SER A 216 3.43 -1.58 -3.47
C SER A 216 2.79 -2.65 -4.35
N VAL A 217 3.49 -3.13 -5.39
CA VAL A 217 2.99 -4.20 -6.27
C VAL A 217 3.32 -5.58 -5.68
N THR A 218 4.40 -5.67 -4.89
CA THR A 218 4.90 -6.91 -4.30
C THR A 218 3.82 -7.78 -3.66
N PRO A 219 2.92 -7.28 -2.78
CA PRO A 219 1.93 -8.15 -2.12
C PRO A 219 1.00 -8.84 -3.12
N LEU A 220 0.50 -8.10 -4.13
CA LEU A 220 -0.31 -8.67 -5.20
C LEU A 220 0.49 -9.66 -6.05
N MET A 221 1.72 -9.30 -6.42
CA MET A 221 2.59 -10.15 -7.23
C MET A 221 2.90 -11.48 -6.53
N GLU A 222 3.12 -11.48 -5.23
CA GLU A 222 3.32 -12.71 -4.44
C GLU A 222 2.13 -13.66 -4.55
N LYS A 223 0.90 -13.14 -4.43
CA LYS A 223 -0.34 -13.94 -4.60
C LYS A 223 -0.48 -14.50 -6.01
N LEU A 224 -0.13 -13.70 -7.02
CA LEU A 224 -0.17 -14.14 -8.41
C LEU A 224 0.90 -15.21 -8.70
N VAL A 225 2.11 -15.06 -8.17
CA VAL A 225 3.18 -16.06 -8.29
C VAL A 225 2.79 -17.36 -7.58
N GLU A 226 2.20 -17.29 -6.38
CA GLU A 226 1.67 -18.46 -5.68
C GLU A 226 0.66 -19.20 -6.56
N LYS A 227 -0.32 -18.48 -7.11
CA LYS A 227 -1.34 -19.08 -7.98
C LYS A 227 -0.78 -19.65 -9.29
N TYR A 228 0.19 -18.97 -9.89
CA TYR A 228 0.85 -19.45 -11.12
C TYR A 228 1.56 -20.79 -10.88
N LYS A 229 2.19 -20.95 -9.71
CA LYS A 229 2.91 -22.18 -9.36
C LYS A 229 2.01 -23.40 -9.15
N ASP A 230 0.73 -23.22 -8.80
CA ASP A 230 -0.25 -24.32 -8.74
C ASP A 230 -0.36 -25.05 -10.09
N VAL A 231 -0.23 -24.31 -11.20
CA VAL A 231 -0.42 -24.83 -12.55
C VAL A 231 0.89 -24.98 -13.34
N ASN A 232 1.96 -24.30 -12.91
CA ASN A 232 3.31 -24.41 -13.45
C ASN A 232 4.33 -24.67 -12.31
N PRO A 233 4.36 -25.88 -11.73
CA PRO A 233 5.13 -26.16 -10.51
C PRO A 233 6.65 -26.15 -10.69
N ASP A 234 7.14 -26.21 -11.93
CA ASP A 234 8.56 -26.21 -12.26
C ASP A 234 9.12 -24.79 -12.54
N ALA A 235 8.30 -23.75 -12.32
CA ALA A 235 8.71 -22.35 -12.48
C ALA A 235 9.32 -21.79 -11.19
N ASN A 236 10.54 -21.26 -11.29
CA ASN A 236 11.21 -20.56 -10.20
C ASN A 236 11.11 -19.05 -10.42
N ILE A 237 10.18 -18.41 -9.71
CA ILE A 237 10.00 -16.95 -9.79
C ILE A 237 10.54 -16.31 -8.51
N GLU A 238 11.44 -15.34 -8.67
CA GLU A 238 12.03 -14.51 -7.62
C GLU A 238 11.52 -13.07 -7.74
N ILE A 239 11.05 -12.50 -6.64
CA ILE A 239 10.59 -11.10 -6.56
C ILE A 239 11.59 -10.29 -5.74
N GLN A 240 12.04 -9.17 -6.30
CA GLN A 240 12.95 -8.22 -5.67
C GLN A 240 12.22 -6.90 -5.41
N SER A 241 11.97 -6.59 -4.14
CA SER A 241 11.23 -5.40 -3.71
C SER A 241 12.19 -4.23 -3.50
N THR A 242 12.44 -3.43 -4.55
CA THR A 242 13.50 -2.41 -4.60
C THR A 242 13.00 -0.97 -4.86
N GLY A 243 11.72 -0.79 -5.20
CA GLY A 243 11.14 0.48 -5.64
C GLY A 243 10.98 0.56 -7.17
N SER A 244 10.00 1.32 -7.65
CA SER A 244 9.62 1.33 -9.08
C SER A 244 10.75 1.74 -10.01
N SER A 245 11.44 2.84 -9.69
CA SER A 245 12.51 3.34 -10.56
C SER A 245 13.72 2.40 -10.59
N ALA A 246 14.07 1.80 -9.44
CA ALA A 246 15.13 0.80 -9.38
C ALA A 246 14.78 -0.51 -10.14
N GLY A 247 13.52 -0.95 -10.07
CA GLY A 247 13.02 -2.10 -10.84
C GLY A 247 13.07 -1.86 -12.34
N ILE A 248 12.63 -0.69 -12.79
CA ILE A 248 12.69 -0.28 -14.20
C ILE A 248 14.14 -0.26 -14.68
N GLU A 249 15.05 0.37 -13.93
CA GLU A 249 16.47 0.39 -14.30
C GLU A 249 17.10 -1.01 -14.33
N SER A 250 16.75 -1.88 -13.37
CA SER A 250 17.17 -3.28 -13.36
C SER A 250 16.75 -4.01 -14.64
N THR A 251 15.54 -3.77 -15.16
CA THR A 251 15.08 -4.37 -16.42
C THR A 251 15.71 -3.72 -17.65
N ILE A 252 15.92 -2.41 -17.65
CA ILE A 252 16.68 -1.71 -18.71
C ILE A 252 18.12 -2.23 -18.80
N SER A 253 18.73 -2.56 -17.67
CA SER A 253 20.09 -3.10 -17.58
C SER A 253 20.18 -4.63 -17.70
N ASP A 254 19.07 -5.31 -18.07
CA ASP A 254 18.98 -6.77 -18.25
C ASP A 254 19.31 -7.60 -17.00
N VAL A 255 19.17 -7.02 -15.80
CA VAL A 255 19.37 -7.69 -14.50
C VAL A 255 18.11 -8.45 -14.07
N SER A 256 16.93 -7.88 -14.32
CA SER A 256 15.63 -8.53 -14.14
C SER A 256 14.88 -8.62 -15.47
N GLN A 257 14.00 -9.62 -15.63
CA GLN A 257 13.22 -9.77 -16.87
C GLN A 257 11.96 -8.90 -16.89
N ILE A 258 11.36 -8.66 -15.71
CA ILE A 258 10.14 -7.86 -15.58
C ILE A 258 10.33 -6.84 -14.44
N ALA A 259 9.98 -5.58 -14.72
CA ALA A 259 9.87 -4.53 -13.74
C ALA A 259 8.43 -4.38 -13.24
N MET A 260 8.26 -4.11 -11.96
CA MET A 260 7.00 -3.68 -11.36
C MET A 260 7.04 -2.18 -11.06
N ALA A 261 6.08 -1.42 -11.58
CA ALA A 261 5.96 0.01 -11.34
C ALA A 261 4.58 0.34 -10.78
N SER A 262 4.51 1.16 -9.74
CA SER A 262 3.25 1.64 -9.16
C SER A 262 2.99 3.10 -9.53
N ARG A 263 3.29 3.43 -10.78
CA ARG A 263 3.10 4.73 -11.40
C ARG A 263 3.08 4.54 -12.90
N GLU A 264 2.66 5.59 -13.61
CA GLU A 264 2.96 5.71 -15.02
C GLU A 264 4.48 5.64 -15.26
N LEU A 265 4.87 4.99 -16.35
CA LEU A 265 6.25 5.06 -16.81
C LEU A 265 6.51 6.41 -17.46
N LYS A 266 7.72 6.92 -17.27
CA LYS A 266 8.22 8.11 -17.94
C LYS A 266 8.42 7.82 -19.42
N ASP A 267 8.42 8.85 -20.25
CA ASP A 267 8.55 8.70 -21.70
C ASP A 267 9.88 8.02 -22.08
N GLU A 268 10.99 8.37 -21.40
CA GLU A 268 12.30 7.76 -21.65
C GLU A 268 12.38 6.29 -21.21
N GLU A 269 11.50 5.86 -20.31
CA GLU A 269 11.36 4.47 -19.87
C GLU A 269 10.51 3.69 -20.89
N LYS A 270 9.43 4.30 -21.40
CA LYS A 270 8.54 3.74 -22.45
C LYS A 270 9.25 3.55 -23.78
N ASP A 271 10.24 4.38 -24.11
CA ASP A 271 11.08 4.21 -25.30
C ASP A 271 11.91 2.93 -25.28
N LYS A 272 12.10 2.31 -24.10
CA LYS A 272 12.96 1.14 -23.89
C LYS A 272 12.20 -0.11 -23.50
N LEU A 273 10.98 0.04 -22.98
CA LEU A 273 10.20 -1.03 -22.37
C LEU A 273 8.78 -1.03 -22.90
N GLN A 274 8.26 -2.21 -23.19
CA GLN A 274 6.83 -2.42 -23.29
C GLN A 274 6.20 -2.38 -21.90
N VAL A 275 4.93 -1.97 -21.84
CA VAL A 275 4.17 -1.85 -20.59
C VAL A 275 2.84 -2.57 -20.71
N GLU A 276 2.54 -3.38 -19.70
CA GLU A 276 1.21 -3.94 -19.48
C GLU A 276 0.67 -3.48 -18.13
N VAL A 277 -0.58 -3.02 -18.10
CA VAL A 277 -1.27 -2.66 -16.86
C VAL A 277 -1.78 -3.94 -16.22
N LEU A 278 -1.31 -4.24 -15.01
CA LEU A 278 -1.74 -5.39 -14.21
C LEU A 278 -3.07 -5.15 -13.49
N ALA A 279 -3.20 -3.96 -12.91
CA ALA A 279 -4.32 -3.53 -12.08
C ALA A 279 -4.32 -2.00 -11.94
N LYS A 280 -5.38 -1.43 -11.37
CA LYS A 280 -5.32 -0.09 -10.77
C LYS A 280 -5.38 -0.19 -9.24
N ASP A 281 -4.65 0.72 -8.59
CA ASP A 281 -4.50 0.81 -7.14
C ASP A 281 -4.91 2.20 -6.68
N GLY A 282 -5.70 2.27 -5.60
CA GLY A 282 -5.93 3.52 -4.88
C GLY A 282 -4.72 3.88 -4.04
N ILE A 283 -4.42 5.17 -3.89
CA ILE A 283 -3.48 5.64 -2.86
C ILE A 283 -4.31 6.08 -1.65
N ALA A 284 -4.21 5.34 -0.55
CA ALA A 284 -4.83 5.74 0.70
C ALA A 284 -3.92 6.72 1.45
N VAL A 285 -4.48 7.87 1.83
CA VAL A 285 -3.90 8.71 2.88
C VAL A 285 -4.25 8.07 4.22
N VAL A 286 -3.26 7.90 5.07
CA VAL A 286 -3.39 7.21 6.35
C VAL A 286 -2.85 8.06 7.50
N VAL A 287 -3.56 8.01 8.62
CA VAL A 287 -3.15 8.59 9.90
C VAL A 287 -3.12 7.52 10.97
N ASN A 288 -2.57 7.85 12.13
CA ASN A 288 -2.63 6.95 13.27
C ASN A 288 -4.09 6.58 13.59
N LYS A 289 -4.35 5.34 13.98
CA LYS A 289 -5.71 4.87 14.32
C LYS A 289 -6.38 5.65 15.47
N ASP A 290 -5.57 6.28 16.33
CA ASP A 290 -6.05 7.06 17.47
C ASP A 290 -6.17 8.56 17.10
N ASP A 291 -5.93 8.95 15.85
CA ASP A 291 -6.20 10.29 15.34
C ASP A 291 -7.70 10.47 15.12
N THR A 292 -8.25 11.53 15.71
CA THR A 292 -9.67 11.89 15.58
C THR A 292 -9.87 13.24 14.88
N LYS A 293 -8.81 13.97 14.59
CA LYS A 293 -8.83 15.31 13.98
C LYS A 293 -8.82 15.25 12.46
N ILE A 294 -8.04 14.33 11.89
CA ILE A 294 -7.86 14.21 10.44
C ILE A 294 -8.70 13.04 9.92
N ASN A 295 -9.89 13.35 9.40
CA ASN A 295 -10.83 12.35 8.86
C ASN A 295 -11.20 12.58 7.39
N ASP A 296 -11.09 13.82 6.92
CA ASP A 296 -11.37 14.23 5.55
C ASP A 296 -10.47 15.42 5.20
N LEU A 297 -9.82 15.36 4.04
CA LEU A 297 -8.92 16.40 3.55
C LEU A 297 -9.17 16.66 2.07
N THR A 298 -9.10 17.90 1.65
CA THR A 298 -9.04 18.22 0.22
C THR A 298 -7.65 17.92 -0.33
N LYS A 299 -7.53 17.74 -1.66
CA LYS A 299 -6.20 17.65 -2.30
C LYS A 299 -5.32 18.87 -2.06
N ASP A 300 -5.91 20.06 -1.96
CA ASP A 300 -5.16 21.28 -1.62
C ASP A 300 -4.62 21.22 -0.18
N GLN A 301 -5.40 20.74 0.78
CA GLN A 301 -4.93 20.53 2.16
C GLN A 301 -3.83 19.47 2.22
N LEU A 302 -3.95 18.37 1.45
CA LEU A 302 -2.87 17.38 1.34
C LEU A 302 -1.58 18.03 0.79
N LYS A 303 -1.68 18.84 -0.26
CA LYS A 303 -0.54 19.57 -0.81
C LYS A 303 0.08 20.52 0.24
N GLU A 304 -0.73 21.24 1.00
CA GLU A 304 -0.24 22.16 2.03
C GLU A 304 0.44 21.43 3.20
N ILE A 305 -0.14 20.32 3.67
CA ILE A 305 0.45 19.47 4.72
C ILE A 305 1.78 18.89 4.23
N PHE A 306 1.79 18.21 3.09
CA PHE A 306 2.98 17.49 2.60
C PHE A 306 4.07 18.42 2.09
N SER A 307 3.77 19.68 1.74
CA SER A 307 4.79 20.72 1.50
C SER A 307 5.31 21.38 2.77
N GLY A 308 4.72 21.08 3.93
CA GLY A 308 5.08 21.68 5.22
C GLY A 308 4.60 23.12 5.39
N LYS A 309 3.64 23.57 4.57
CA LYS A 309 2.98 24.89 4.75
C LYS A 309 1.99 24.85 5.91
N VAL A 310 1.22 23.77 6.01
CA VAL A 310 0.39 23.46 7.18
C VAL A 310 1.14 22.44 8.02
N ARG A 311 1.34 22.74 9.31
CA ARG A 311 2.21 21.96 10.19
C ARG A 311 1.54 21.57 11.48
N ASN A 312 0.38 22.14 11.80
CA ASN A 312 -0.38 21.84 13.00
C ASN A 312 -1.86 21.67 12.65
N THR A 313 -2.56 20.77 13.34
CA THR A 313 -3.99 20.51 13.08
C THR A 313 -4.90 21.70 13.33
N SER A 314 -4.47 22.68 14.14
CA SER A 314 -5.21 23.94 14.35
C SER A 314 -5.31 24.80 13.09
N GLU A 315 -4.45 24.57 12.09
CA GLU A 315 -4.43 25.29 10.82
C GLU A 315 -5.38 24.67 9.78
N LEU A 316 -5.86 23.43 10.02
CA LEU A 316 -6.87 22.78 9.20
C LEU A 316 -8.23 23.43 9.50
N SER A 317 -8.62 24.40 8.69
CA SER A 317 -9.91 25.08 8.81
C SER A 317 -11.08 24.08 8.75
N LYS A 318 -12.05 24.25 9.65
CA LYS A 318 -13.32 23.50 9.68
C LYS A 318 -14.33 24.01 8.65
#